data_AF-A0A1G7YEU8-F1
#
_entry.id   AF-A0A1G7YEU8-F1
#
_cell.length_a   1.000
_cell.length_b   1.000
_cell.length_c   1.000
_cell.angle_alpha   90.00
_cell.angle_beta   90.00
_cell.angle_gamma   90.00
#
_symmetry.space_group_name_H-M   'P 1'
#
loop_
_entity.id
_entity.type
_entity.pdbx_description
1 polymer ?
#
loop_
_entity_poly.entity_id
_entity_poly.type
_entity_poly.pdbx_seq_one_letter_code
_entity_poly.pdbx_strand_id
1 'polypeptide(L)'
;MFMGEYHHNVDDKGRMIVPSRFREGLGASFVITRGMDQCLFIYPMDEWKRLEKKLKSLPFTKKDARAFTRFFFSGAAECELDKQGRISIPSTLRRYAGLTKECVVIGVSARVEVWSKERWDEYFEESQESFSEIAENIVDFDF
;
A
#
# COMPACT_ATOMS: atom_id res chain seq x y z
N MET A 1 -5.74 7.72 -11.27
CA MET A 1 -4.32 7.30 -11.21
C MET A 1 -3.66 8.01 -10.05
N PHE A 2 -2.94 7.28 -9.20
CA PHE A 2 -2.14 7.82 -8.09
C PHE A 2 -0.68 7.93 -8.51
N MET A 3 -0.06 9.08 -8.22
CA MET A 3 1.36 9.32 -8.50
C MET A 3 1.96 10.36 -7.54
N GLY A 4 3.27 10.28 -7.34
CA GLY A 4 4.06 11.18 -6.50
C GLY A 4 4.29 10.63 -5.10
N GLU A 5 5.19 11.31 -4.38
CA GLU A 5 5.65 10.98 -3.04
C GLU A 5 5.34 12.13 -2.08
N TYR A 6 4.83 11.80 -0.88
CA TYR A 6 4.40 12.78 0.12
C TYR A 6 4.85 12.34 1.51
N HIS A 7 5.49 13.26 2.24
CA HIS A 7 5.98 13.02 3.60
C HIS A 7 4.99 13.55 4.63
N HIS A 8 4.58 12.68 5.55
CA HIS A 8 3.59 12.98 6.58
C HIS A 8 3.93 12.31 7.91
N ASN A 9 3.16 12.65 8.94
CA ASN A 9 3.24 11.99 10.25
C ASN A 9 1.98 11.19 10.55
N VAL A 10 2.17 10.07 11.23
CA VAL A 10 1.14 9.33 11.96
C VAL A 10 1.09 9.89 13.38
N ASP A 11 -0.10 10.29 13.84
CA ASP A 11 -0.29 10.77 15.20
C ASP A 11 -0.34 9.63 16.23
N ASP A 12 -0.33 9.98 17.53
CA ASP A 12 -0.36 9.01 18.63
C ASP A 12 -1.61 8.10 18.63
N LYS A 13 -2.67 8.53 17.95
CA LYS A 13 -3.92 7.75 17.79
C LYS A 13 -3.88 6.86 16.54
N GLY A 14 -2.79 6.85 15.80
CA GLY A 14 -2.63 6.08 14.58
C GLY A 14 -3.31 6.70 13.36
N ARG A 15 -3.56 8.02 13.38
CA ARG A 15 -4.18 8.71 12.24
C ARG A 15 -3.12 9.38 11.38
N MET A 16 -3.32 9.31 10.08
CA MET A 16 -2.43 9.90 9.08
C MET A 16 -3.24 10.81 8.17
N ILE A 17 -2.69 11.98 7.82
CA ILE A 17 -3.28 12.83 6.78
C ILE A 17 -3.10 12.11 5.43
N VAL A 18 -4.18 11.93 4.69
CA VAL A 18 -4.09 11.47 3.30
C VAL A 18 -3.78 12.68 2.42
N PRO A 19 -2.76 12.61 1.54
CA PRO A 19 -2.43 13.69 0.61
C PRO A 19 -3.66 14.14 -0.17
N SER A 20 -3.89 15.45 -0.28
CA SER A 20 -5.09 16.01 -0.90
C SER A 20 -5.32 15.48 -2.32
N ARG A 21 -4.24 15.30 -3.10
CA ARG A 21 -4.28 14.75 -4.45
C ARG A 21 -4.77 13.30 -4.54
N PHE A 22 -4.71 12.53 -3.45
CA PHE A 22 -5.16 11.14 -3.42
C PHE A 22 -6.61 11.00 -2.95
N ARG A 23 -7.16 12.00 -2.25
CA ARG A 23 -8.50 11.91 -1.65
C ARG A 23 -9.60 11.70 -2.68
N GLU A 24 -9.56 12.46 -3.78
CA GLU A 24 -10.56 12.33 -4.85
C GLU A 24 -10.53 10.94 -5.48
N GLY A 25 -9.33 10.42 -5.76
CA GLY A 25 -9.17 9.09 -6.35
C GLY A 25 -9.53 7.94 -5.41
N LEU A 26 -9.40 8.11 -4.10
CA LEU A 26 -9.80 7.11 -3.10
C LEU A 26 -11.32 7.07 -2.87
N GLY A 27 -12.00 8.21 -3.03
CA GLY A 27 -13.43 8.32 -2.79
C GLY A 27 -13.80 8.30 -1.30
N ALA A 28 -15.08 8.01 -1.01
CA ALA A 28 -15.63 8.07 0.34
C ALA A 28 -15.16 6.92 1.25
N SER A 29 -15.03 5.72 0.67
CA SER A 29 -14.57 4.50 1.33
C SER A 29 -13.55 3.80 0.44
N PHE A 30 -12.58 3.15 1.06
CA PHE A 30 -11.47 2.46 0.42
C PHE A 30 -10.97 1.33 1.33
N VAL A 31 -10.12 0.44 0.80
CA VAL A 31 -9.53 -0.65 1.57
C VAL A 31 -8.06 -0.39 1.84
N ILE A 32 -7.65 -0.52 3.10
CA ILE A 32 -6.24 -0.59 3.49
C ILE A 32 -5.87 -2.03 3.84
N THR A 33 -4.70 -2.50 3.43
CA THR A 33 -4.19 -3.83 3.75
C THR A 33 -2.66 -3.86 3.81
N ARG A 34 -2.09 -5.02 4.16
CA ARG A 34 -0.65 -5.29 4.12
C ARG A 34 -0.16 -5.28 2.67
N GLY A 35 0.86 -4.48 2.40
CA GLY A 35 1.59 -4.49 1.15
C GLY A 35 2.70 -5.54 1.13
N MET A 36 3.44 -5.56 0.03
CA MET A 36 4.75 -6.21 -0.03
C MET A 36 5.78 -5.30 0.67
N ASP A 37 6.97 -5.83 0.98
CA ASP A 37 8.08 -5.02 1.52
C ASP A 37 7.76 -4.32 2.86
N GLN A 38 6.80 -4.88 3.60
CA GLN A 38 6.33 -4.38 4.87
C GLN A 38 5.82 -2.93 4.83
N CYS A 39 5.17 -2.53 3.74
CA CYS A 39 4.37 -1.31 3.64
C CYS A 39 2.86 -1.61 3.76
N LEU A 40 2.00 -0.60 3.69
CA LEU A 40 0.55 -0.77 3.55
C LEU A 40 0.10 -0.37 2.16
N PHE A 41 -0.86 -1.11 1.60
CA PHE A 41 -1.54 -0.71 0.37
C PHE A 41 -2.91 -0.14 0.69
N ILE A 42 -3.28 0.93 -0.02
CA ILE A 42 -4.62 1.51 -0.01
C ILE A 42 -5.17 1.47 -1.43
N TYR A 43 -6.35 0.85 -1.58
CA TYR A 43 -7.05 0.72 -2.85
C TYR A 43 -8.40 1.44 -2.80
N PRO A 44 -8.76 2.23 -3.83
CA PRO A 44 -10.15 2.59 -4.02
C PRO A 44 -11.01 1.34 -4.23
N MET A 45 -12.30 1.42 -3.91
CA MET A 45 -13.17 0.23 -3.86
C MET A 45 -13.31 -0.49 -5.19
N ASP A 46 -13.23 0.21 -6.31
CA ASP A 46 -13.28 -0.38 -7.64
C ASP A 46 -12.01 -1.19 -7.96
N GLU A 47 -10.83 -0.67 -7.68
CA GLU A 47 -9.56 -1.40 -7.81
C GLU A 47 -9.47 -2.57 -6.83
N TRP A 48 -9.94 -2.40 -5.60
CA TRP A 48 -10.05 -3.50 -4.64
C TRP A 48 -10.89 -4.65 -5.18
N LYS A 49 -12.07 -4.37 -5.76
CA LYS A 49 -12.94 -5.39 -6.38
C LYS A 49 -12.25 -6.09 -7.55
N ARG A 50 -11.49 -5.36 -8.38
CA ARG A 50 -10.70 -5.94 -9.48
C ARG A 50 -9.64 -6.89 -8.94
N LEU A 51 -8.91 -6.48 -7.90
CA LEU A 51 -7.90 -7.30 -7.25
C LEU A 51 -8.52 -8.53 -6.57
N GLU A 52 -9.61 -8.36 -5.84
CA GLU A 52 -10.33 -9.45 -5.18
C GLU A 52 -10.73 -10.54 -6.19
N LYS A 53 -11.24 -10.15 -7.37
CA LYS A 53 -11.58 -11.10 -8.44
C LYS A 53 -10.36 -11.89 -8.93
N LYS A 54 -9.21 -11.23 -9.09
CA LYS A 54 -7.95 -11.90 -9.46
C LYS A 54 -7.52 -12.89 -8.37
N LEU A 55 -7.55 -12.48 -7.10
CA LEU A 55 -7.16 -13.33 -5.97
C LEU A 55 -8.09 -14.55 -5.80
N LYS A 56 -9.39 -14.38 -6.04
CA LYS A 56 -10.36 -15.49 -6.04
C LYS A 56 -10.09 -16.54 -7.13
N SER A 57 -9.43 -16.17 -8.22
CA SER A 57 -9.06 -17.13 -9.27
C SER A 57 -7.82 -17.97 -8.94
N LEU A 58 -7.11 -17.68 -7.84
CA LEU A 58 -5.94 -18.45 -7.45
C LEU A 58 -6.34 -19.88 -7.01
N PRO A 59 -5.57 -20.93 -7.39
CA PRO A 59 -5.92 -22.30 -7.04
C PRO A 59 -5.87 -22.54 -5.53
N PHE A 60 -7.02 -22.78 -4.89
CA PHE A 60 -7.10 -23.03 -3.45
C PHE A 60 -6.33 -24.29 -3.00
N THR A 61 -6.01 -25.21 -3.93
CA THR A 61 -5.23 -26.42 -3.68
C THR A 61 -3.74 -26.13 -3.48
N LYS A 62 -3.21 -25.03 -4.03
CA LYS A 62 -1.81 -24.62 -3.86
C LYS A 62 -1.59 -23.98 -2.49
N LYS A 63 -0.57 -24.45 -1.76
CA LYS A 63 -0.22 -23.95 -0.41
C LYS A 63 0.07 -22.44 -0.45
N ASP A 64 0.88 -22.01 -1.40
CA ASP A 64 1.33 -20.61 -1.49
C ASP A 64 0.18 -19.67 -1.86
N ALA A 65 -0.73 -20.10 -2.73
CA ALA A 65 -1.95 -19.37 -3.03
C ALA A 65 -2.79 -19.13 -1.77
N ARG A 66 -3.04 -20.17 -0.96
CA ARG A 66 -3.77 -20.02 0.31
C ARG A 66 -3.03 -19.11 1.30
N ALA A 67 -1.71 -19.25 1.40
CA ALA A 67 -0.90 -18.44 2.29
C ALA A 67 -0.99 -16.96 1.90
N PHE A 68 -0.82 -16.66 0.61
CA PHE A 68 -0.92 -15.32 0.06
C PHE A 68 -2.31 -14.70 0.27
N THR A 69 -3.39 -15.42 -0.07
CA THR A 69 -4.75 -14.90 0.12
C THR A 69 -5.07 -14.66 1.59
N ARG A 70 -4.65 -15.56 2.49
CA ARG A 70 -4.84 -15.37 3.94
C ARG A 70 -4.06 -14.17 4.44
N PHE A 71 -2.80 -14.04 4.05
CA PHE A 71 -1.95 -12.92 4.43
C PHE A 71 -2.56 -11.58 4.01
N PHE A 72 -3.01 -11.50 2.76
CA PHE A 72 -3.53 -10.28 2.17
C PHE A 72 -4.93 -9.92 2.68
N PHE A 73 -5.89 -10.86 2.70
CA PHE A 73 -7.25 -10.55 3.14
C PHE A 73 -7.39 -10.42 4.66
N SER A 74 -6.59 -11.13 5.47
CA SER A 74 -6.64 -10.95 6.94
C SER A 74 -6.09 -9.60 7.41
N GLY A 75 -5.42 -8.85 6.52
CA GLY A 75 -4.96 -7.49 6.78
C GLY A 75 -5.92 -6.44 6.25
N ALA A 76 -6.89 -6.82 5.41
CA ALA A 76 -7.75 -5.88 4.73
C ALA A 76 -8.80 -5.30 5.69
N ALA A 77 -8.90 -3.97 5.71
CA ALA A 77 -9.90 -3.24 6.45
C ALA A 77 -10.49 -2.15 5.55
N GLU A 78 -11.82 -2.03 5.56
CA GLU A 78 -12.49 -0.89 4.95
C GLU A 78 -12.31 0.34 5.86
N CYS A 79 -12.04 1.49 5.25
CA CYS A 79 -11.69 2.73 5.92
C CYS A 79 -12.31 3.93 5.19
N GLU A 80 -12.52 5.00 5.95
CA GLU A 80 -13.01 6.28 5.45
C GLU A 80 -12.11 7.41 5.92
N LEU A 81 -12.23 8.59 5.29
CA LEU A 81 -11.59 9.81 5.77
C LEU A 81 -12.46 10.51 6.81
N ASP A 82 -11.83 11.02 7.87
CA ASP A 82 -12.49 11.97 8.76
C ASP A 82 -12.67 13.35 8.11
N LYS A 83 -13.36 14.26 8.81
CA LYS A 83 -13.60 15.64 8.33
C LYS A 83 -12.32 16.46 8.07
N GLN A 84 -11.17 16.00 8.57
CA GLN A 84 -9.86 16.65 8.37
C GLN A 84 -9.06 15.96 7.23
N GLY A 85 -9.64 14.96 6.56
CA GLY A 85 -8.96 14.19 5.51
C GLY A 85 -7.94 13.21 6.06
N ARG A 86 -8.13 12.71 7.30
CA ARG A 86 -7.26 11.69 7.90
C ARG A 86 -7.88 10.31 7.82
N ILE A 87 -7.03 9.31 7.64
CA ILE A 87 -7.35 7.89 7.82
C ILE A 87 -6.94 7.44 9.23
N SER A 88 -7.76 6.61 9.88
CA SER A 88 -7.36 5.90 11.11
C SER A 88 -6.79 4.53 10.76
N ILE A 89 -5.47 4.35 10.91
CA ILE A 89 -4.79 3.12 10.50
C ILE A 89 -4.95 2.05 11.60
N PRO A 90 -5.51 0.87 11.29
CA PRO A 90 -5.61 -0.24 12.25
C PRO A 90 -4.27 -0.55 12.93
N SER A 91 -4.29 -0.81 14.23
CA SER A 91 -3.07 -1.02 15.04
C SER A 91 -2.24 -2.21 14.55
N THR A 92 -2.88 -3.26 14.03
CA THR A 92 -2.22 -4.43 13.44
C THR A 92 -1.46 -4.08 12.17
N LEU A 93 -2.00 -3.16 11.35
CA LEU A 93 -1.35 -2.67 10.13
C LEU A 93 -0.23 -1.71 10.45
N ARG A 94 -0.41 -0.80 11.42
CA ARG A 94 0.68 0.07 11.88
C ARG A 94 1.89 -0.73 12.38
N ARG A 95 1.64 -1.77 13.18
CA ARG A 95 2.69 -2.68 13.65
C ARG A 95 3.38 -3.40 12.50
N TYR A 96 2.61 -3.94 11.56
CA TYR A 96 3.16 -4.62 10.38
C TYR A 96 4.08 -3.69 9.57
N ALA A 97 3.64 -2.46 9.34
CA ALA A 97 4.35 -1.49 8.53
C ALA A 97 5.40 -0.65 9.27
N GLY A 98 5.64 -0.92 10.55
CA GLY A 98 6.63 -0.15 11.33
C GLY A 98 6.26 1.33 11.49
N LEU A 99 4.98 1.69 11.39
CA LEU A 99 4.53 3.08 11.45
C LEU A 99 4.55 3.60 12.88
N THR A 100 5.60 4.34 13.23
CA THR A 100 5.80 4.96 14.55
C THR A 100 5.44 6.43 14.56
N LYS A 101 6.02 7.23 13.65
CA LYS A 101 5.79 8.67 13.55
C LYS A 101 5.88 9.16 12.10
N GLU A 102 7.08 9.16 11.51
CA GLU A 102 7.29 9.65 10.15
C GLU A 102 6.90 8.57 9.13
N CYS A 103 6.17 8.98 8.11
CA CYS A 103 5.70 8.10 7.06
C CYS A 103 5.79 8.75 5.69
N VAL A 104 5.94 7.89 4.68
CA VAL A 104 5.95 8.29 3.28
C VAL A 104 4.73 7.66 2.62
N VAL A 105 3.97 8.49 1.91
CA VAL A 105 2.77 8.10 1.18
C VAL A 105 3.05 8.27 -0.30
N ILE A 106 3.02 7.18 -1.06
CA ILE A 106 3.34 7.20 -2.49
C ILE A 106 2.16 6.73 -3.34
N GLY A 107 2.06 7.26 -4.54
CA GLY A 107 1.09 6.80 -5.54
C GLY A 107 1.75 5.87 -6.55
N VAL A 108 1.21 4.66 -6.67
CA VAL A 108 1.71 3.63 -7.61
C VAL A 108 0.55 3.19 -8.53
N SER A 109 0.17 4.09 -9.43
CA SER A 109 -0.87 3.91 -10.44
C SER A 109 -2.27 3.60 -9.88
N ALA A 110 -2.58 2.32 -9.61
CA ALA A 110 -3.88 1.84 -9.15
C ALA A 110 -4.01 1.80 -7.61
N ARG A 111 -2.91 2.03 -6.89
CA ARG A 111 -2.88 2.01 -5.43
C ARG A 111 -2.09 3.17 -4.85
N VAL A 112 -2.36 3.45 -3.59
CA VAL A 112 -1.49 4.25 -2.74
C VAL A 112 -0.75 3.31 -1.80
N GLU A 113 0.51 3.60 -1.50
CA GLU A 113 1.27 2.87 -0.49
C GLU A 113 1.65 3.78 0.68
N VAL A 114 1.73 3.20 1.87
CA VAL A 114 2.13 3.89 3.09
C VAL A 114 3.28 3.13 3.72
N TRP A 115 4.39 3.84 3.89
CA TRP A 115 5.65 3.31 4.40
C TRP A 115 6.03 4.03 5.69
N SER A 116 6.72 3.36 6.60
CA SER A 116 7.52 4.11 7.58
C SER A 116 8.65 4.79 6.83
N LYS A 117 9.06 5.98 7.31
CA LYS A 117 10.15 6.71 6.66
C LYS A 117 11.43 5.89 6.56
N GLU A 118 11.80 5.22 7.64
CA GLU A 118 13.02 4.40 7.70
C GLU A 118 13.04 3.30 6.64
N ARG A 119 11.92 2.58 6.48
CA ARG A 119 11.81 1.49 5.49
C ARG A 119 11.77 1.98 4.06
N TRP A 120 11.15 3.14 3.84
CA TRP A 120 11.13 3.76 2.52
C TRP A 120 12.54 4.19 2.12
N ASP A 121 13.28 4.84 3.02
CA ASP A 121 14.64 5.28 2.75
C ASP A 121 15.55 4.08 2.44
N GLU A 122 15.48 3.01 3.24
CA GLU A 122 16.21 1.75 3.01
C GLU A 122 15.85 1.11 1.65
N TYR A 123 14.56 0.93 1.38
CA TYR A 123 14.09 0.38 0.10
C TYR A 123 14.52 1.23 -1.09
N PHE A 124 14.45 2.55 -0.97
CA PHE A 124 14.80 3.49 -2.03
C PHE A 124 16.30 3.45 -2.32
N GLU A 125 17.15 3.42 -1.30
CA GLU A 125 18.60 3.32 -1.46
C GLU A 125 19.00 2.01 -2.15
N GLU A 126 18.49 0.86 -1.68
CA GLU A 126 18.71 -0.46 -2.28
C GLU A 126 18.21 -0.54 -3.74
N SER A 127 17.02 0.02 -3.99
CA SER A 127 16.41 0.02 -5.33
C SER A 127 17.09 0.99 -6.28
N GLN A 128 17.64 2.09 -5.78
CA GLN A 128 18.34 3.08 -6.60
C GLN A 128 19.67 2.52 -7.13
N GLU A 129 20.40 1.77 -6.30
CA GLU A 129 21.66 1.12 -6.70
C GLU A 129 21.44 0.09 -7.83
N SER A 130 20.28 -0.57 -7.82
CA SER A 130 19.91 -1.62 -8.76
C SER A 130 18.97 -1.15 -9.87
N PHE A 131 18.58 0.13 -9.90
CA PHE A 131 17.49 0.61 -10.77
C PHE A 131 17.75 0.34 -12.26
N SER A 132 18.96 0.62 -12.73
CA SER A 132 19.34 0.39 -14.13
C SER A 132 19.33 -1.10 -14.48
N GLU A 133 19.85 -1.96 -13.60
CA GLU A 133 19.87 -3.41 -13.79
C GLU A 133 18.46 -4.02 -13.76
N ILE A 134 17.60 -3.56 -12.84
CA ILE A 134 16.19 -3.96 -12.79
C ILE A 134 15.48 -3.51 -14.07
N ALA A 135 15.70 -2.29 -14.54
CA ALA A 135 15.09 -1.78 -15.76
C ALA A 135 15.50 -2.59 -16.99
N GLU A 136 16.79 -2.93 -17.13
CA GLU A 136 17.28 -3.80 -18.20
C GLU A 136 16.62 -5.19 -18.15
N ASN A 137 16.58 -5.82 -16.96
CA ASN A 137 15.96 -7.14 -16.79
C ASN A 137 14.45 -7.16 -17.03
N ILE A 138 13.73 -6.05 -16.80
CA ILE A 138 12.29 -5.96 -17.04
C ILE A 138 11.98 -5.76 -18.53
N VAL A 139 12.79 -4.96 -19.24
CA VAL A 139 12.57 -4.68 -20.66
C VAL A 139 12.79 -5.93 -21.53
N ASP A 140 13.67 -6.84 -21.09
CA ASP A 140 13.88 -8.14 -21.76
C ASP A 140 12.66 -9.09 -21.70
N PHE A 141 11.61 -8.78 -20.91
CA PHE A 141 10.38 -9.56 -20.88
C PHE A 141 9.32 -9.13 -21.91
N ASP A 142 9.52 -8.02 -22.64
CA ASP A 142 8.51 -7.44 -23.55
C ASP A 142 9.03 -7.21 -25.00
N PHE A 143 9.86 -8.12 -25.54
CA PHE A 143 10.09 -8.26 -26.99
C PHE A 143 10.08 -9.72 -27.48
#